data_AF-A0A6H9K8B0-F1
#
_entry.id   AF-A0A6H9K8B0-F1
#
_cell.length_a   1.000
_cell.length_b   1.000
_cell.length_c   1.000
_cell.angle_alpha   90.00
_cell.angle_beta   90.00
_cell.angle_gamma   90.00
#
_symmetry.space_group_name_H-M   'P 1'
#
loop_
_entity.id
_entity.type
_entity.pdbx_description
1 polymer ?
#
loop_
_entity_poly.entity_id
_entity_poly.type
_entity_poly.pdbx_seq_one_letter_code
_entity_poly.pdbx_strand_id
1 'polypeptide(L)'
;MAKIKKIGILTLAKLQAVIMAVAGLIAGTVYSFGGLIYDLATIGLNGGTALAFLALIGMPVLFATAGFFAGAIGAVLYNSTTRWFGGIEMKCENG
;
A
#
# COMPACT_ATOMS: atom_id res chain seq x y z
N MET A 1 -3.04 25.32 -19.85
CA MET A 1 -3.73 24.53 -18.81
C MET A 1 -3.87 23.11 -19.35
N ALA A 2 -3.33 22.10 -18.66
CA ALA A 2 -3.43 20.72 -19.11
C ALA A 2 -4.57 20.03 -18.35
N LYS A 3 -5.52 19.42 -19.07
CA LYS A 3 -6.66 18.72 -18.46
C LYS A 3 -6.33 17.23 -18.37
N ILE A 4 -6.17 16.70 -17.17
CA ILE A 4 -5.91 15.26 -16.99
C ILE A 4 -7.24 14.52 -17.06
N LYS A 5 -7.55 14.05 -18.28
CA LYS A 5 -8.80 13.34 -18.58
C LYS A 5 -8.75 11.86 -18.23
N LYS A 6 -7.56 11.27 -18.10
CA LYS A 6 -7.36 9.86 -17.72
C LYS A 6 -6.10 9.72 -16.88
N ILE A 7 -6.17 8.88 -15.84
CA ILE A 7 -5.00 8.42 -15.11
C ILE A 7 -4.68 6.99 -15.56
N GLY A 8 -3.38 6.73 -15.76
CA GLY A 8 -2.88 5.38 -16.05
C GLY A 8 -3.17 4.45 -14.88
N ILE A 9 -3.98 3.42 -15.12
CA ILE A 9 -4.39 2.43 -14.09
C ILE A 9 -3.16 1.79 -13.45
N LEU A 10 -2.17 1.42 -14.28
CA LEU A 10 -0.92 0.82 -13.83
C LEU A 10 -0.08 1.79 -12.98
N THR A 11 -0.07 3.08 -13.31
CA THR A 11 0.70 4.09 -12.56
C THR A 11 0.12 4.31 -11.17
N LEU A 12 -1.20 4.46 -11.06
CA LEU A 12 -1.89 4.59 -9.77
C LEU A 12 -1.79 3.30 -8.95
N ALA A 13 -1.99 2.14 -9.57
CA ALA A 13 -1.88 0.85 -8.90
C ALA A 13 -0.46 0.64 -8.33
N LYS A 14 0.59 0.93 -9.10
CA LYS A 14 1.98 0.83 -8.61
C LYS A 14 2.27 1.82 -7.48
N LEU A 15 1.82 3.07 -7.62
CA LEU A 15 2.01 4.08 -6.57
C LEU A 15 1.35 3.64 -5.26
N GLN A 16 0.08 3.21 -5.34
CA GLN A 16 -0.67 2.74 -4.18
C GLN A 16 -0.06 1.47 -3.59
N ALA A 17 0.43 0.55 -4.42
CA ALA A 17 1.14 -0.64 -3.95
C ALA A 17 2.39 -0.28 -3.14
N VAL A 18 3.20 0.67 -3.59
CA VAL A 18 4.41 1.11 -2.87
C VAL A 18 4.06 1.77 -1.55
N ILE A 19 3.07 2.68 -1.56
CA ILE A 19 2.61 3.36 -0.32
C ILE A 19 2.13 2.32 0.70
N MET A 20 1.31 1.37 0.25
CA MET A 20 0.79 0.32 1.12
C MET A 20 1.88 -0.68 1.55
N ALA A 21 2.87 -0.98 0.70
CA ALA A 21 4.01 -1.81 1.07
C ALA A 21 4.80 -1.21 2.24
N VAL A 22 5.04 0.11 2.22
CA VAL A 22 5.70 0.82 3.31
C VAL A 22 4.86 0.78 4.58
N ALA A 23 3.54 0.99 4.48
CA ALA A 23 2.64 0.83 5.61
C ALA A 23 2.66 -0.60 6.19
N GLY A 24 2.67 -1.61 5.32
CA GLY A 24 2.79 -3.03 5.69
C GLY A 24 4.13 -3.36 6.34
N LEU A 25 5.21 -2.68 5.97
CA LEU A 25 6.52 -2.82 6.61
C LEU A 25 6.54 -2.23 8.02
N ILE A 26 5.92 -1.06 8.21
CA ILE A 26 5.75 -0.48 9.55
C ILE A 26 4.91 -1.41 10.43
N ALA A 27 3.77 -1.88 9.91
CA ALA A 27 2.89 -2.81 10.63
C ALA A 27 3.60 -4.14 10.95
N GLY A 28 4.31 -4.72 9.98
CA GLY A 28 5.10 -5.93 10.16
C GLY A 28 6.21 -5.76 11.19
N THR A 29 6.86 -4.59 11.23
CA THR A 29 7.87 -4.25 12.24
C THR A 29 7.25 -4.25 13.63
N VAL A 30 6.16 -3.50 13.82
CA VAL A 30 5.46 -3.44 15.11
C VAL A 30 5.00 -4.84 15.56
N TYR A 31 4.46 -5.65 14.64
CA TYR A 31 4.02 -7.00 14.94
C TYR A 31 5.18 -7.93 15.32
N SER A 32 6.31 -7.85 14.62
CA SER A 32 7.47 -8.71 14.86
C SER A 32 8.13 -8.44 16.21
N PHE A 33 8.35 -7.15 16.51
CA PHE A 33 8.94 -6.74 17.79
C PHE A 33 7.96 -6.93 18.96
N GLY A 34 6.67 -6.64 18.75
CA GLY A 34 5.62 -6.92 19.74
C GLY A 34 5.51 -8.41 20.04
N GLY A 35 5.55 -9.25 19.01
CA GLY A 35 5.56 -10.71 19.14
C GLY A 35 6.79 -11.22 19.89
N LEU A 36 7.98 -10.70 19.59
CA LEU A 36 9.22 -11.05 20.31
C LEU A 36 9.14 -10.71 21.80
N ILE A 37 8.68 -9.50 22.14
CA ILE A 37 8.56 -9.09 23.55
C ILE A 37 7.54 -9.97 24.27
N TYR A 38 6.41 -10.24 23.64
CA TYR A 38 5.36 -11.08 24.20
C TYR A 38 5.84 -12.51 24.47
N ASP A 39 6.51 -13.12 23.50
CA ASP A 39 7.05 -14.48 23.64
C ASP A 39 8.08 -14.55 24.75
N LEU A 40 9.00 -13.59 24.80
CA LEU A 40 10.06 -13.53 25.81
C LEU A 40 9.49 -13.35 27.23
N ALA A 41 8.35 -12.69 27.38
CA ALA A 41 7.68 -12.47 28.66
C ALA A 41 6.81 -13.64 29.14
N THR A 42 6.43 -14.56 28.26
CA THR A 42 5.41 -15.58 28.57
C THR A 42 5.96 -17.00 28.54
N ILE A 43 6.49 -17.45 27.40
CA ILE A 43 6.81 -18.87 27.14
C ILE A 43 8.29 -19.05 26.74
N GLY A 44 8.99 -17.95 26.41
CA GLY A 44 10.32 -17.96 25.82
C GLY A 44 10.29 -18.04 24.29
N LEU A 45 11.47 -18.10 23.65
CA LEU A 45 11.59 -18.15 22.20
C LEU A 45 10.99 -19.46 21.65
N ASN A 46 9.98 -19.35 20.77
CA ASN A 46 9.27 -20.50 20.22
C ASN A 46 9.00 -20.32 18.70
N GLY A 47 8.25 -21.24 18.09
CA GLY A 47 7.89 -21.15 16.66
C GLY A 47 7.04 -19.92 16.29
N GLY A 48 6.29 -19.37 17.24
CA GLY A 48 5.54 -18.12 17.13
C GLY A 48 6.45 -16.91 16.95
N THR A 49 7.60 -16.83 17.60
CA THR A 49 8.60 -15.78 17.34
C THR A 49 9.13 -15.86 15.91
N ALA A 50 9.44 -17.06 15.41
CA ALA A 50 9.87 -17.24 14.03
C ALA A 50 8.78 -16.80 13.02
N LEU A 51 7.51 -17.08 13.33
CA LEU A 51 6.37 -16.64 12.52
C LEU A 51 6.17 -15.12 12.61
N ALA A 52 6.42 -14.50 13.76
CA ALA A 52 6.37 -13.06 13.94
C ALA A 52 7.39 -12.37 13.03
N PHE A 53 8.63 -12.87 12.94
CA PHE A 53 9.62 -12.32 12.00
C PHE A 53 9.28 -12.57 10.53
N LEU A 54 8.58 -13.65 10.19
CA LEU A 54 8.06 -13.83 8.83
C LEU A 54 7.07 -12.72 8.44
N ALA A 55 6.40 -12.09 9.41
CA ALA A 55 5.53 -10.95 9.15
C ALA A 55 6.28 -9.72 8.62
N LEU A 56 7.59 -9.58 8.85
CA LEU A 56 8.41 -8.51 8.25
C LEU A 56 8.42 -8.56 6.73
N ILE A 57 8.23 -9.74 6.13
CA ILE A 57 8.16 -9.92 4.69
C ILE A 57 6.71 -10.14 4.26
N GLY A 58 5.95 -10.93 5.02
CA GLY A 58 4.55 -11.26 4.72
C GLY A 58 3.65 -10.02 4.69
N MET A 59 3.72 -9.16 5.71
CA MET A 59 2.85 -7.97 5.79
C MET A 59 3.10 -6.95 4.68
N PRO A 60 4.35 -6.55 4.35
CA PRO A 60 4.60 -5.68 3.20
C PRO A 60 4.06 -6.26 1.90
N VAL A 61 4.28 -7.56 1.64
CA VAL A 61 3.85 -8.20 0.38
C VAL A 61 2.32 -8.24 0.29
N LEU A 62 1.64 -8.59 1.39
CA LEU A 62 0.18 -8.60 1.44
C LEU A 62 -0.40 -7.20 1.24
N PHE A 63 0.13 -6.21 1.95
CA PHE A 63 -0.32 -4.82 1.83
C PHE A 63 0.00 -4.23 0.46
N ALA A 64 1.17 -4.53 -0.12
CA ALA A 64 1.53 -4.11 -1.48
C ALA A 64 0.52 -4.66 -2.50
N THR A 65 0.19 -5.94 -2.39
CA THR A 65 -0.76 -6.61 -3.29
C THR A 65 -2.16 -6.02 -3.13
N ALA A 66 -2.64 -5.88 -1.89
CA ALA A 66 -3.93 -5.25 -1.61
C ALA A 66 -3.97 -3.79 -2.10
N GLY A 67 -2.89 -3.03 -1.89
CA GLY A 67 -2.72 -1.66 -2.35
C GLY A 67 -2.72 -1.54 -3.87
N PHE A 68 -2.12 -2.50 -4.57
CA PHE A 68 -2.15 -2.57 -6.02
C PHE A 68 -3.57 -2.68 -6.55
N PHE A 69 -4.35 -3.62 -6.02
CA PHE A 69 -5.75 -3.81 -6.42
C PHE A 69 -6.61 -2.60 -6.05
N ALA A 70 -6.44 -2.05 -4.85
CA ALA A 70 -7.15 -0.84 -4.43
C ALA A 70 -6.84 0.36 -5.35
N GLY A 71 -5.57 0.55 -5.72
CA GLY A 71 -5.14 1.60 -6.65
C GLY A 71 -5.66 1.39 -8.07
N ALA A 72 -5.71 0.13 -8.54
CA ALA A 72 -6.29 -0.21 -9.83
C ALA A 72 -7.80 0.11 -9.88
N ILE A 73 -8.54 -0.29 -8.85
CA ILE A 73 -9.98 0.02 -8.71
C ILE A 73 -10.20 1.54 -8.64
N GLY A 74 -9.40 2.25 -7.84
CA GLY A 74 -9.44 3.71 -7.73
C GLY A 74 -9.20 4.41 -9.07
N ALA A 75 -8.25 3.93 -9.87
CA ALA A 75 -7.98 4.47 -11.20
C ALA A 75 -9.12 4.22 -12.20
N VAL A 76 -9.76 3.05 -12.14
CA VAL A 76 -10.94 2.73 -12.96
C VAL A 76 -12.11 3.64 -12.59
N LEU A 77 -12.37 3.80 -11.29
CA LEU A 77 -13.40 4.72 -10.78
C LEU A 77 -13.12 6.16 -11.23
N TYR A 78 -11.89 6.64 -11.08
CA TYR A 78 -11.50 7.98 -11.52
C TYR A 78 -11.72 8.18 -13.03
N ASN A 79 -11.29 7.22 -13.86
CA ASN A 79 -11.47 7.29 -15.31
C ASN A 79 -12.96 7.25 -15.72
N SER A 80 -13.81 6.58 -14.94
CA SER A 80 -15.26 6.59 -15.14
C SER A 80 -15.88 7.93 -14.77
N THR A 81 -15.58 8.47 -13.59
CA THR A 81 -16.13 9.73 -13.09
C THR A 81 -15.69 10.93 -13.93
N THR A 82 -14.44 10.96 -14.38
CA THR A 82 -13.92 12.03 -15.26
C THR A 82 -14.56 12.06 -16.64
N ARG A 83 -15.19 10.96 -17.09
CA ARG A 83 -16.02 10.92 -18.30
C ARG A 83 -17.31 11.72 -18.13
N TRP A 84 -17.86 11.80 -16.92
CA TRP A 84 -19.06 12.58 -16.60
C TRP A 84 -18.75 14.02 -16.19
N PHE A 85 -17.71 14.25 -15.38
CA PHE A 85 -17.42 15.56 -14.77
C PHE A 85 -16.30 16.34 -15.45
N GLY A 86 -15.76 15.85 -16.58
CA GLY A 86 -14.84 16.62 -17.43
C GLY A 86 -13.35 16.55 -17.06
N GLY A 87 -12.97 15.87 -15.97
CA GLY A 87 -11.57 15.69 -15.57
C GLY A 87 -11.00 16.84 -14.74
N ILE A 88 -9.87 16.61 -14.08
CA ILE A 88 -9.20 17.62 -13.24
C ILE A 88 -8.35 18.54 -14.12
N GLU A 89 -8.52 19.85 -13.94
CA GLU A 89 -7.66 20.87 -14.55
C GLU A 89 -6.39 21.02 -13.71
N MET A 90 -5.24 20.70 -14.30
CA MET A 90 -3.95 20.90 -13.65
C MET A 90 -3.23 22.09 -14.29
N LYS A 91 -2.82 23.04 -13.45
CA LYS A 91 -1.80 24.03 -13.81
C LYS A 91 -0.45 23.35 -13.67
N CYS A 92 0.09 22.85 -14.77
CA CYS A 92 1.52 22.59 -14.85
C CYS A 92 2.21 23.95 -15.00
N GLU A 93 2.95 24.37 -13.97
CA GLU A 93 3.91 25.46 -14.07
C GLU A 93 5.11 24.89 -14.84
N ASN A 94 5.30 25.34 -16.08
CA ASN A 94 6.46 24.96 -16.88
C ASN A 94 7.68 25.68 -16.28
N GLY A 95 8.66 24.91 -15.80
CA GLY A 95 10.02 25.40 -15.57
C GLY A 95 10.78 25.57 -16.87
#